data_AF-A0A2H6N734-F1
#
_entry.id   AF-A0A2H6N734-F1
#
_cell.length_a   1.000
_cell.length_b   1.000
_cell.length_c   1.000
_cell.angle_alpha   90.00
_cell.angle_beta   90.00
_cell.angle_gamma   90.00
#
_symmetry.space_group_name_H-M   'P 1'
#
loop_
_entity.id
_entity.type
_entity.pdbx_description
1 polymer ?
#
loop_
_entity_poly.entity_id
_entity_poly.type
_entity_poly.pdbx_seq_one_letter_code
_entity_poly.pdbx_strand_id
1 'polypeptide(L)'
;GNELSIEQCLKNSWQEHNCGHKEDAGVSCTPLADGAVRLVAGKSSHEGRLEVLYNGQWGTVCDDGWSEWNTQVVCRQLGFKNGKIISERFLEENTGPIWLDDITCSGKEFNILQCSKG
;
A
#
# COMPACT_ATOMS: atom_id res chain seq x y z
N GLY A 1 -11.59 -7.33 -13.93
CA GLY A 1 -10.94 -6.10 -13.44
C GLY A 1 -11.33 -5.72 -12.02
N ASN A 2 -11.74 -6.68 -11.19
CA ASN A 2 -11.94 -6.50 -9.74
C ASN A 2 -10.86 -7.26 -8.93
N GLU A 3 -9.91 -7.88 -9.64
CA GLU A 3 -8.75 -8.56 -9.12
C GLU A 3 -7.79 -7.55 -8.49
N LEU A 4 -7.20 -7.91 -7.35
CA LEU A 4 -6.21 -7.09 -6.64
C LEU A 4 -4.78 -7.28 -7.18
N SER A 5 -4.57 -8.30 -8.00
CA SER A 5 -3.28 -8.63 -8.61
C SER A 5 -3.49 -9.32 -9.95
N ILE A 6 -2.55 -9.13 -10.88
CA ILE A 6 -2.53 -9.84 -12.17
C ILE A 6 -2.50 -11.36 -12.01
N GLU A 7 -2.03 -11.84 -10.85
CA GLU A 7 -2.02 -13.26 -10.51
C GLU A 7 -3.42 -13.85 -10.29
N GLN A 8 -4.42 -13.02 -10.03
CA GLN A 8 -5.81 -13.47 -9.83
C GLN A 8 -6.61 -13.48 -11.14
N CYS A 9 -6.08 -12.87 -12.20
CA CYS A 9 -6.73 -12.88 -13.50
C CYS A 9 -6.76 -14.29 -14.09
N LEU A 10 -7.83 -14.61 -14.83
CA LEU A 10 -7.89 -15.82 -15.64
C LEU A 10 -6.79 -15.76 -16.71
N LYS A 11 -5.90 -16.74 -16.70
CA LYS A 11 -4.74 -16.83 -17.60
C LYS A 11 -4.38 -18.29 -17.86
N ASN A 12 -3.65 -18.53 -18.95
CA ASN A 12 -3.00 -19.82 -19.19
C ASN A 12 -1.92 -20.07 -18.12
N SER A 13 -1.40 -21.30 -18.09
CA SER A 13 -0.27 -21.62 -17.21
C SER A 13 0.97 -20.81 -17.59
N TRP A 14 1.90 -20.66 -16.66
CA TRP A 14 3.18 -20.00 -16.93
C TRP A 14 3.88 -20.65 -18.12
N GLN A 15 4.37 -19.82 -19.05
CA GLN A 15 5.04 -20.23 -20.29
C GLN A 15 4.18 -20.99 -21.31
N GLU A 16 2.86 -21.06 -21.12
CA GLU A 16 1.91 -21.63 -22.08
C GLU A 16 1.39 -20.55 -23.05
N HIS A 17 2.23 -20.20 -24.04
CA HIS A 17 1.90 -19.21 -25.06
C HIS A 17 2.59 -19.52 -26.40
N ASN A 18 2.08 -18.91 -27.46
CA ASN A 18 2.73 -18.84 -28.78
C ASN A 18 3.33 -17.45 -29.07
N CYS A 19 3.35 -16.56 -28.08
CA CYS A 19 3.85 -15.19 -28.24
C CYS A 19 5.38 -15.14 -28.40
N GLY A 20 5.87 -14.17 -29.18
CA GLY A 20 7.25 -13.68 -29.15
C GLY A 20 7.35 -12.25 -28.62
N HIS A 21 8.56 -11.73 -28.39
CA HIS A 21 8.79 -10.40 -27.77
C HIS A 21 8.24 -9.19 -28.54
N LYS A 22 7.80 -9.37 -29.78
CA LYS A 22 7.08 -8.31 -30.53
C LYS A 22 5.64 -8.11 -30.05
N GLU A 23 5.14 -9.04 -29.22
CA GLU A 23 3.80 -9.06 -28.66
C GLU A 23 3.80 -8.69 -27.17
N ASP A 24 4.94 -8.24 -26.64
CA ASP A 24 5.06 -7.80 -25.24
C ASP A 24 4.11 -6.62 -24.98
N ALA A 25 3.33 -6.73 -23.90
CA ALA A 25 2.35 -5.72 -23.51
C ALA A 25 3.03 -4.53 -22.80
N GLY A 26 2.60 -3.32 -23.11
CA GLY A 26 2.94 -2.10 -22.38
C GLY A 26 1.70 -1.47 -21.74
N VAL A 27 1.87 -0.75 -20.64
CA VAL A 27 0.80 -0.03 -19.96
C VAL A 27 1.19 1.44 -19.71
N SER A 28 0.21 2.33 -19.83
CA SER A 28 0.31 3.73 -19.41
C SER A 28 -0.76 3.98 -18.36
N CYS A 29 -0.34 4.30 -17.15
CA CYS A 29 -1.25 4.51 -16.02
C CYS A 29 -1.48 6.01 -15.77
N THR A 30 -2.65 6.37 -15.25
CA THR A 30 -2.87 7.70 -14.67
C THR A 30 -2.13 7.82 -13.34
N PRO A 31 -1.80 9.04 -12.88
CA PRO A 31 -1.24 9.25 -11.55
C PRO A 31 -2.10 8.62 -10.45
N LEU A 32 -1.44 8.24 -9.36
CA LEU A 32 -2.12 7.76 -8.15
C LEU A 32 -3.01 8.87 -7.57
N ALA A 33 -4.18 8.47 -7.08
CA ALA A 33 -5.08 9.35 -6.34
C ALA A 33 -4.62 9.48 -4.88
N ASP A 34 -5.15 10.50 -4.21
CA ASP A 34 -5.00 10.66 -2.77
C ASP A 34 -5.41 9.40 -2.02
N GLY A 35 -4.64 9.08 -0.98
CA GLY A 35 -4.82 7.88 -0.19
C GLY A 35 -4.07 6.66 -0.70
N ALA A 36 -3.36 6.75 -1.84
CA ALA A 36 -2.39 5.73 -2.21
C ALA A 36 -1.31 5.60 -1.11
N VAL A 37 -0.90 4.37 -0.83
CA VAL A 37 0.07 4.07 0.23
C VAL A 37 1.28 3.34 -0.32
N ARG A 38 2.43 3.51 0.33
CA ARG A 38 3.66 2.76 0.04
C ARG A 38 4.45 2.46 1.31
N LEU A 39 5.28 1.43 1.23
CA LEU A 39 6.27 1.09 2.26
C LEU A 39 7.65 1.52 1.76
N VAL A 40 8.39 2.26 2.58
CA VAL A 40 9.75 2.73 2.25
C VAL A 40 10.75 2.35 3.34
N ALA A 41 12.04 2.32 3.00
CA ALA A 41 13.14 2.05 3.93
C ALA A 41 13.06 0.70 4.69
N GLY A 42 12.30 -0.27 4.21
CA GLY A 42 12.26 -1.62 4.76
C GLY A 42 13.36 -2.54 4.23
N LYS A 43 13.59 -3.69 4.89
CA LYS A 43 14.57 -4.70 4.44
C LYS A 43 14.00 -5.64 3.36
N SER A 44 12.72 -5.53 3.06
CA SER A 44 12.03 -6.31 2.03
C SER A 44 10.91 -5.50 1.39
N SER A 45 10.30 -6.02 0.32
CA SER A 45 9.15 -5.40 -0.34
C SER A 45 7.84 -5.41 0.48
N HIS A 46 7.82 -6.04 1.66
CA HIS A 46 6.62 -6.24 2.49
C HIS A 46 6.73 -5.58 3.87
N GLU A 47 7.80 -4.82 4.12
CA GLU A 47 7.96 -4.04 5.34
C GLU A 47 8.54 -2.66 5.00
N GLY A 48 8.34 -1.70 5.89
CA GLY A 48 8.83 -0.34 5.73
C GLY A 48 8.02 0.65 6.54
N ARG A 49 8.48 1.90 6.54
CA ARG A 49 7.70 3.05 6.98
C ARG A 49 6.52 3.25 6.06
N LEU A 50 5.34 3.48 6.63
CA LEU A 50 4.15 3.81 5.87
C LEU A 50 4.18 5.27 5.43
N GLU A 51 4.01 5.48 4.13
CA GLU A 51 3.73 6.81 3.56
C GLU A 51 2.42 6.80 2.80
N VAL A 52 1.72 7.93 2.82
CA VAL A 52 0.46 8.17 2.11
C VAL A 52 0.63 9.34 1.14
N LEU A 53 0.00 9.24 -0.03
CA LEU A 53 -0.04 10.30 -1.03
C LEU A 53 -1.23 11.22 -0.74
N TYR A 54 -0.98 12.52 -0.66
CA TYR A 54 -2.02 13.54 -0.56
C TYR A 54 -1.58 14.80 -1.32
N ASN A 55 -2.45 15.34 -2.18
CA ASN A 55 -2.17 16.50 -3.02
C ASN A 55 -0.85 16.38 -3.83
N GLY A 56 -0.57 15.19 -4.33
CA GLY A 56 0.63 14.92 -5.13
C GLY A 56 1.94 14.83 -4.34
N GLN A 57 1.90 14.89 -3.00
CA GLN A 57 3.07 14.77 -2.14
C GLN A 57 2.96 13.59 -1.17
N TRP A 58 4.06 12.84 -1.04
CA TRP A 58 4.18 11.78 -0.05
C TRP A 58 4.48 12.36 1.33
N GLY A 59 3.79 11.83 2.33
CA GLY A 59 4.00 12.17 3.74
C GLY A 59 3.78 10.96 4.64
N THR A 60 4.18 11.08 5.89
CA THR A 60 4.15 10.00 6.88
C THR A 60 2.81 9.93 7.60
N VAL A 61 2.62 8.83 8.33
CA VAL A 61 1.48 8.60 9.22
C VAL A 61 2.01 8.48 10.65
N CYS A 62 1.42 9.21 11.59
CA CYS A 62 1.77 9.11 13.01
C CYS A 62 1.41 7.73 13.56
N ASP A 63 2.23 7.20 14.46
CA ASP A 63 2.01 5.91 15.11
C ASP A 63 1.17 6.01 16.41
N ASP A 64 0.81 7.23 16.83
CA ASP A 64 -0.12 7.45 17.92
C ASP A 64 -1.46 6.75 17.63
N GLY A 65 -1.87 5.89 18.56
CA GLY A 65 -3.07 5.07 18.42
C GLY A 65 -2.99 3.95 17.37
N TRP A 66 -1.83 3.70 16.75
CA TRP A 66 -1.69 2.69 15.71
C TRP A 66 -1.95 1.28 16.21
N SER A 67 -2.88 0.57 15.58
CA SER A 67 -3.32 -0.77 15.99
C SER A 67 -3.12 -1.84 14.93
N GLU A 68 -3.42 -3.09 15.29
CA GLU A 68 -3.43 -4.21 14.35
C GLU A 68 -4.47 -4.01 13.24
N TRP A 69 -5.57 -3.30 13.52
CA TRP A 69 -6.62 -3.04 12.53
C TRP A 69 -6.15 -2.07 11.46
N ASN A 70 -5.41 -1.02 11.84
CA ASN A 70 -4.75 -0.12 10.88
C ASN A 70 -3.81 -0.90 9.98
N THR A 71 -3.00 -1.77 10.58
CA THR A 71 -2.04 -2.62 9.86
C THR A 71 -2.75 -3.54 8.86
N GLN A 72 -3.85 -4.17 9.25
CA GLN A 72 -4.62 -5.04 8.36
C GLN A 72 -5.20 -4.29 7.15
N VAL A 73 -5.77 -3.10 7.37
CA VAL A 73 -6.30 -2.26 6.29
C VAL A 73 -5.19 -1.89 5.31
N VAL A 74 -4.05 -1.40 5.80
CA VAL A 74 -2.92 -0.98 4.94
C VAL A 74 -2.32 -2.16 4.18
N CYS A 75 -2.08 -3.29 4.84
CA CYS A 75 -1.53 -4.46 4.17
C CYS A 75 -2.47 -4.96 3.07
N ARG A 76 -3.79 -4.98 3.32
CA ARG A 76 -4.79 -5.34 2.30
C ARG A 76 -4.82 -4.32 1.17
N GLN A 77 -4.73 -3.03 1.48
CA GLN A 77 -4.66 -1.97 0.49
C GLN A 77 -3.44 -2.10 -0.43
N LEU A 78 -2.31 -2.58 0.11
CA LEU A 78 -1.09 -2.89 -0.64
C LEU A 78 -1.14 -4.24 -1.41
N GLY A 79 -2.25 -4.98 -1.32
CA GLY A 79 -2.41 -6.28 -1.99
C GLY A 79 -1.86 -7.48 -1.19
N PHE A 80 -1.47 -7.29 0.07
CA PHE A 80 -1.04 -8.36 0.97
C PHE A 80 -2.21 -8.92 1.77
N LYS A 81 -2.09 -10.17 2.22
CA LYS A 81 -3.15 -10.85 2.99
C LYS A 81 -3.34 -10.24 4.39
N ASN A 82 -2.23 -9.97 5.07
CA ASN A 82 -2.15 -9.44 6.44
C ASN A 82 -0.75 -8.89 6.72
N GLY A 83 -0.53 -8.35 7.92
CA GLY A 83 0.76 -7.85 8.37
C GLY A 83 0.85 -7.75 9.89
N LYS A 84 1.96 -7.20 10.36
CA LYS A 84 2.28 -6.98 11.77
C LYS A 84 2.86 -5.58 11.97
N ILE A 85 2.66 -5.01 13.15
CA ILE A 85 3.21 -3.70 13.53
C ILE A 85 4.74 -3.80 13.62
N ILE A 86 5.43 -2.82 13.04
CA ILE A 86 6.89 -2.66 13.10
C ILE A 86 7.18 -1.17 13.35
N SER A 87 6.94 -0.67 14.57
CA SER A 87 7.04 0.77 14.91
C SER A 87 8.47 1.24 15.17
N GLU A 88 9.27 0.46 15.91
CA GLU A 88 10.57 0.91 16.45
C GLU A 88 11.73 1.03 15.43
N ARG A 89 11.49 0.82 14.12
CA ARG A 89 12.57 0.63 13.13
C ARG A 89 12.72 1.74 12.09
N PHE A 90 11.84 2.74 12.07
CA PHE A 90 11.79 3.72 10.97
C PHE A 90 11.89 5.19 11.41
N LEU A 91 12.55 5.43 12.55
CA LEU A 91 12.75 6.73 13.20
C LEU A 91 13.68 7.71 12.44
N GLU A 92 14.02 7.43 11.18
CA GLU A 92 14.83 8.36 10.39
C GLU A 92 14.08 9.68 10.17
N GLU A 93 14.79 10.80 10.32
CA GLU A 93 14.27 12.15 10.15
C GLU A 93 13.71 12.35 8.74
N ASN A 94 12.39 12.25 8.59
CA ASN A 94 11.72 12.55 7.33
C ASN A 94 11.53 14.06 7.23
N THR A 95 11.98 14.65 6.12
CA THR A 95 11.78 16.07 5.81
C THR A 95 10.44 16.34 5.12
N GLY A 96 9.43 15.50 5.36
CA GLY A 96 8.12 15.53 4.71
C GLY A 96 6.97 15.80 5.69
N PRO A 97 5.76 16.11 5.18
CA PRO A 97 4.58 16.34 6.02
C PRO A 97 4.13 15.04 6.70
N ILE A 98 3.52 15.18 7.88
CA ILE A 98 2.70 14.14 8.49
C ILE A 98 1.27 14.38 8.00
N TRP A 99 0.74 13.46 7.21
CA TRP A 99 -0.60 13.63 6.60
C TRP A 99 -1.73 13.13 7.46
N LEU A 100 -1.47 12.08 8.24
CA LEU A 100 -2.47 11.38 9.02
C LEU A 100 -1.95 11.17 10.44
N ASP A 101 -2.84 11.37 11.39
CA ASP A 101 -2.58 11.28 12.83
C ASP A 101 -3.85 10.76 13.53
N ASP A 102 -3.67 10.07 14.65
CA ASP A 102 -4.73 9.45 15.46
C ASP A 102 -5.79 8.69 14.62
N ILE A 103 -5.35 7.80 13.73
CA ILE A 103 -6.27 7.05 12.88
C ILE A 103 -6.69 5.75 13.55
N THR A 104 -8.00 5.51 13.61
CA THR A 104 -8.58 4.27 14.11
C THR A 104 -9.36 3.55 13.01
N CYS A 105 -8.91 2.36 12.65
CA CYS A 105 -9.61 1.49 11.70
C CYS A 105 -10.40 0.39 12.43
N SER A 106 -11.54 -0.02 11.84
CA SER A 106 -12.30 -1.20 12.26
C SER A 106 -11.80 -2.51 11.63
N GLY A 107 -10.92 -2.41 10.62
CA GLY A 107 -10.40 -3.55 9.86
C GLY A 107 -11.18 -3.87 8.58
N LYS A 108 -12.32 -3.21 8.36
CA LYS A 108 -13.23 -3.43 7.21
C LYS A 108 -13.04 -2.44 6.07
N GLU A 109 -12.29 -1.38 6.30
CA GLU A 109 -12.06 -0.29 5.36
C GLU A 109 -11.28 -0.76 4.12
N PHE A 110 -11.59 -0.23 2.95
CA PHE A 110 -10.83 -0.55 1.73
C PHE A 110 -9.47 0.14 1.70
N ASN A 111 -9.36 1.32 2.31
CA ASN A 111 -8.13 2.08 2.41
C ASN A 111 -8.06 2.88 3.71
N ILE A 112 -6.87 3.37 4.02
CA ILE A 112 -6.60 4.11 5.26
C ILE A 112 -7.40 5.41 5.40
N LEU A 113 -7.80 6.06 4.30
CA LEU A 113 -8.58 7.30 4.35
C LEU A 113 -10.05 7.10 4.78
N GLN A 114 -10.54 5.85 4.75
CA GLN A 114 -11.89 5.52 5.22
C GLN A 114 -11.93 5.22 6.73
N CYS A 115 -10.78 5.11 7.37
CA CYS A 115 -10.71 4.93 8.81
C CYS A 115 -11.13 6.23 9.52
N SER A 116 -11.74 6.08 10.70
CA SER A 116 -12.15 7.23 11.49
C SER A 116 -10.96 7.90 12.17
N LYS A 117 -11.09 9.20 12.45
CA LYS A 117 -10.22 9.86 13.43
C LYS A 117 -10.60 9.37 14.83
N GLY A 118 -9.59 9.03 15.62
CA GLY A 118 -9.69 8.66 17.04
C GLY A 118 -10.03 9.84 17.92
#